data_AF-A0A3D0M2A0-F1
#
_entry.id   AF-A0A3D0M2A0-F1
#
_cell.length_a   1.000
_cell.length_b   1.000
_cell.length_c   1.000
_cell.angle_alpha   90.00
_cell.angle_beta   90.00
_cell.angle_gamma   90.00
#
_symmetry.space_group_name_H-M   'P 1'
#
loop_
_entity.id
_entity.type
_entity.pdbx_description
1 polymer ?
#
loop_
_entity_poly.entity_id
_entity_poly.type
_entity_poly.pdbx_seq_one_letter_code
_entity_poly.pdbx_strand_id
1 'polypeptide(L)'
;MKNRRFPYGYEMVNGYIQPCKDELKVLNQIFSDYIGGKNLKNIAESLTNQKVEYLLGEHGWNKNRIKRIIEDERYLGNDTYPKLISDEIYRQANAIKANRRTTTDCIVHSDNKPFVYVVKCAKCGSKMLHRTDRNKKLSETWYCQNSDCKASVKMNISDVQNKVTMLLNQVIKNPRLAECTYHMKPEFSINIRKAENEISRMLEQLDFDKDDLKNLIFGCAAKKYDEDKSARHITNRLKADFENLSPLSEFQVELFQRTVSQILLASDDTVHIRLKNNNIIRKESDDDECTNSNDTESSQNNTSEARICG
;
A
#
# COMPACT_ATOMS: atom_id res chain seq x y z
N MET A 1 -24.41 -22.94 -3.22
CA MET A 1 -25.05 -22.15 -4.30
C MET A 1 -25.20 -23.06 -5.51
N LYS A 2 -26.41 -23.19 -6.07
CA LYS A 2 -26.61 -23.94 -7.32
C LYS A 2 -26.01 -23.11 -8.45
N ASN A 3 -25.05 -23.66 -9.19
CA ASN A 3 -24.48 -23.02 -10.36
C ASN A 3 -25.22 -23.50 -11.61
N ARG A 4 -25.52 -22.57 -12.52
CA ARG A 4 -26.12 -22.90 -13.81
C ARG A 4 -25.10 -23.65 -14.68
N ARG A 5 -25.51 -24.74 -15.32
CA ARG A 5 -24.61 -25.61 -16.12
C ARG A 5 -24.35 -25.09 -17.53
N PHE A 6 -25.30 -24.35 -18.10
CA PHE A 6 -25.22 -23.69 -19.42
C PHE A 6 -25.74 -22.25 -19.30
N PRO A 7 -25.42 -21.35 -20.26
CA PRO A 7 -25.88 -19.96 -20.21
C PRO A 7 -27.40 -19.82 -20.17
N TYR A 8 -27.86 -18.65 -19.73
CA TYR A 8 -29.29 -18.32 -19.70
C TYR A 8 -29.83 -18.18 -21.14
N GLY A 9 -31.02 -18.68 -21.45
CA GLY A 9 -31.56 -18.69 -22.82
C GLY A 9 -31.42 -20.03 -23.55
N TYR A 10 -30.69 -20.99 -22.95
CA TYR A 10 -30.54 -22.35 -23.47
C TYR A 10 -31.15 -23.38 -22.53
N GLU A 11 -31.52 -24.52 -23.10
CA GLU A 11 -31.97 -25.72 -22.39
C GLU A 11 -31.32 -26.98 -22.97
N MET A 12 -31.33 -28.07 -22.21
CA MET A 12 -30.82 -29.37 -22.63
C MET A 12 -31.99 -30.28 -22.98
N VAL A 13 -32.11 -30.67 -24.24
CA VAL A 13 -33.16 -31.58 -24.70
C VAL A 13 -32.52 -32.71 -25.50
N ASN A 14 -32.76 -33.96 -25.08
CA ASN A 14 -32.21 -35.17 -25.69
C ASN A 14 -30.68 -35.15 -25.85
N GLY A 15 -29.96 -34.51 -24.92
CA GLY A 15 -28.49 -34.41 -24.95
C GLY A 15 -27.93 -33.28 -25.82
N TYR A 16 -28.78 -32.48 -26.45
CA TYR A 16 -28.40 -31.32 -27.25
C TYR A 16 -28.80 -30.01 -26.57
N ILE A 17 -27.94 -28.99 -26.71
CA ILE A 17 -28.24 -27.64 -26.23
C ILE A 17 -29.07 -26.92 -27.29
N GLN A 18 -30.27 -26.48 -26.90
CA GLN A 18 -31.19 -25.77 -27.78
C GLN A 18 -31.70 -24.46 -27.16
N PRO A 19 -32.23 -23.51 -27.95
CA PRO A 19 -32.83 -22.29 -27.43
C PRO A 19 -34.07 -22.58 -26.57
N CYS A 20 -34.10 -22.06 -25.35
CA CYS A 20 -35.29 -22.08 -24.51
C CYS A 20 -36.17 -20.87 -24.85
N LYS A 21 -37.39 -21.10 -25.35
CA LYS A 21 -38.25 -20.01 -25.87
C LYS A 21 -38.58 -18.94 -24.81
N ASP A 22 -38.81 -19.34 -23.57
CA ASP A 22 -39.20 -18.41 -22.51
C ASP A 22 -38.02 -17.58 -22.02
N GLU A 23 -36.87 -18.22 -21.80
CA GLU A 23 -35.65 -17.52 -21.41
C GLU A 23 -35.09 -16.65 -22.54
N LEU A 24 -35.30 -17.03 -23.81
CA LEU A 24 -34.88 -16.23 -24.96
C LEU A 24 -35.61 -14.87 -25.01
N LYS A 25 -36.89 -14.81 -24.63
CA LYS A 25 -37.63 -13.53 -24.51
C LYS A 25 -36.98 -12.62 -23.47
N VAL A 26 -36.64 -13.19 -22.31
CA VAL A 26 -35.98 -12.45 -21.23
C VAL A 26 -34.57 -12.03 -21.64
N LEU A 27 -33.83 -12.90 -22.35
CA LEU A 27 -32.50 -12.59 -22.87
C LEU A 27 -32.56 -11.37 -23.82
N ASN A 28 -33.48 -11.38 -24.78
CA ASN A 28 -33.68 -10.26 -25.70
C ASN A 28 -34.10 -8.98 -24.96
N GLN A 29 -34.96 -9.10 -23.94
CA GLN A 29 -35.35 -7.98 -23.09
C GLN A 29 -34.12 -7.39 -22.37
N ILE A 30 -33.22 -8.21 -21.84
CA ILE A 30 -31.98 -7.75 -21.17
C ILE A 30 -31.11 -6.92 -22.12
N PHE A 31 -30.86 -7.43 -23.34
CA PHE A 31 -30.05 -6.72 -24.33
C PHE A 31 -30.73 -5.40 -24.75
N SER A 32 -32.02 -5.44 -25.05
CA SER A 32 -32.81 -4.25 -25.41
C SER A 32 -32.79 -3.19 -24.31
N ASP A 33 -33.06 -3.59 -23.06
CA ASP A 33 -33.05 -2.68 -21.91
C ASP A 33 -31.66 -2.06 -21.66
N TYR A 34 -30.60 -2.85 -21.81
CA TYR A 34 -29.24 -2.39 -21.61
C TYR A 34 -28.81 -1.38 -22.69
N ILE A 35 -29.10 -1.70 -23.95
CA ILE A 35 -28.86 -0.84 -25.10
C ILE A 35 -29.69 0.44 -24.99
N GLY A 36 -30.94 0.32 -24.55
CA GLY A 36 -31.87 1.44 -24.31
C GLY A 36 -31.53 2.34 -23.12
N GLY A 37 -30.38 2.15 -22.47
CA GLY A 37 -29.90 3.10 -21.45
C GLY A 37 -29.93 2.57 -20.01
N LYS A 38 -30.62 1.47 -19.71
CA LYS A 38 -30.70 0.96 -18.34
C LYS A 38 -29.34 0.44 -17.90
N ASN A 39 -28.99 0.71 -16.64
CA ASN A 39 -27.77 0.16 -16.03
C ASN A 39 -28.00 -1.30 -15.55
N LEU A 40 -26.91 -2.05 -15.35
CA LEU A 40 -26.98 -3.47 -14.98
C LEU A 40 -27.75 -3.75 -13.67
N LYS A 41 -27.73 -2.80 -12.74
CA LYS A 41 -28.42 -2.90 -11.44
C LYS A 41 -29.93 -2.76 -11.65
N ASN A 42 -30.37 -1.74 -12.39
CA ASN A 42 -31.79 -1.49 -12.66
C ASN A 42 -32.42 -2.67 -13.44
N ILE A 43 -31.69 -3.26 -14.39
CA ILE A 43 -32.18 -4.45 -15.13
C ILE A 43 -32.37 -5.62 -14.16
N ALA A 44 -31.39 -5.88 -13.29
CA ALA A 44 -31.50 -6.94 -12.29
C ALA A 44 -32.66 -6.71 -11.31
N GLU A 45 -32.85 -5.49 -10.83
CA GLU A 45 -33.97 -5.13 -9.95
C GLU A 45 -35.31 -5.34 -10.65
N SER A 46 -35.44 -4.91 -11.91
CA SER A 46 -36.65 -5.10 -12.71
C SER A 46 -37.01 -6.59 -12.85
N LEU A 47 -36.06 -7.44 -13.21
CA LEU A 47 -36.29 -8.88 -13.38
C LEU A 47 -36.61 -9.58 -12.04
N THR A 48 -35.97 -9.14 -10.95
CA THR A 48 -36.27 -9.65 -9.60
C THR A 48 -37.68 -9.29 -9.17
N ASN A 49 -38.10 -8.03 -9.41
CA ASN A 49 -39.44 -7.56 -9.06
C ASN A 49 -40.54 -8.24 -9.88
N GLN A 50 -40.25 -8.57 -11.14
CA GLN A 50 -41.13 -9.36 -12.01
C GLN A 50 -41.15 -10.86 -11.65
N LYS A 51 -40.36 -11.28 -10.66
CA LYS A 51 -40.19 -12.69 -10.26
C LYS A 51 -39.76 -13.59 -11.41
N VAL A 52 -38.94 -13.07 -12.32
CA VAL A 52 -38.38 -13.87 -13.42
C VAL A 52 -37.39 -14.88 -12.85
N GLU A 53 -37.57 -16.16 -13.19
CA GLU A 53 -36.66 -17.21 -12.76
C GLU A 53 -35.31 -17.11 -13.47
N TYR A 54 -34.24 -17.07 -12.68
CA TYR A 54 -32.86 -17.23 -13.18
C TYR A 54 -32.40 -18.68 -13.11
N LEU A 55 -32.85 -19.40 -12.07
CA LEU A 55 -32.77 -20.85 -11.92
C LEU A 55 -34.15 -21.31 -11.42
N LEU A 56 -34.45 -22.60 -11.56
CA LEU A 56 -35.71 -23.18 -11.11
C LEU A 56 -35.98 -22.83 -9.63
N GLY A 57 -37.04 -22.04 -9.38
CA GLY A 57 -37.42 -21.53 -8.06
C GLY A 57 -36.54 -20.41 -7.48
N GLU A 58 -35.64 -19.82 -8.27
CA GLU A 58 -34.74 -18.74 -7.84
C GLU A 58 -34.93 -17.48 -8.72
N HIS A 59 -35.47 -16.43 -8.11
CA HIS A 59 -35.79 -15.16 -8.80
C HIS A 59 -34.78 -14.03 -8.53
N GLY A 60 -33.70 -14.30 -7.79
CA GLY A 60 -32.76 -13.27 -7.32
C GLY A 60 -31.79 -12.81 -8.40
N TRP A 61 -32.12 -11.79 -9.19
CA TRP A 61 -31.16 -11.23 -10.16
C TRP A 61 -30.20 -10.26 -9.48
N ASN A 62 -28.95 -10.21 -9.96
CA ASN A 62 -27.97 -9.24 -9.49
C ASN A 62 -27.15 -8.70 -10.68
N LYS A 63 -26.48 -7.56 -10.47
CA LYS A 63 -25.70 -6.88 -11.52
C LYS A 63 -24.66 -7.79 -12.19
N ASN A 64 -24.10 -8.76 -11.46
CA ASN A 64 -23.08 -9.66 -11.98
C ASN A 64 -23.67 -10.72 -12.90
N ARG A 65 -24.91 -11.17 -12.67
CA ARG A 65 -25.65 -12.07 -13.57
C ARG A 65 -25.91 -11.40 -14.91
N ILE A 66 -26.45 -10.18 -14.89
CA ILE A 66 -26.68 -9.39 -16.11
C ILE A 66 -25.36 -9.12 -16.83
N LYS A 67 -24.31 -8.72 -16.09
CA LYS A 67 -22.97 -8.50 -16.66
C LYS A 67 -22.48 -9.73 -17.42
N ARG A 68 -22.55 -10.92 -16.82
CA ARG A 68 -22.13 -12.18 -17.46
C ARG A 68 -22.91 -12.44 -18.74
N ILE A 69 -24.22 -12.21 -18.74
CA ILE A 69 -25.06 -12.40 -19.94
C ILE A 69 -24.62 -11.47 -21.09
N ILE A 70 -24.40 -10.18 -20.80
CA ILE A 70 -23.97 -9.21 -21.81
C ILE A 70 -22.57 -9.52 -22.38
N GLU A 71 -21.70 -10.16 -21.57
CA GLU A 71 -20.32 -10.48 -21.91
C GLU A 71 -20.14 -11.89 -22.50
N ASP A 72 -21.20 -12.71 -22.58
CA ASP A 72 -21.05 -14.12 -22.95
C ASP A 72 -21.05 -14.28 -24.48
N GLU A 73 -19.86 -14.50 -25.04
CA GLU A 73 -19.65 -14.72 -26.48
C GLU A 73 -20.41 -15.94 -27.02
N ARG A 74 -20.81 -16.90 -26.16
CA ARG A 74 -21.59 -18.07 -26.58
C ARG A 74 -22.95 -17.71 -27.18
N TYR A 75 -23.46 -16.49 -26.97
CA TYR A 75 -24.68 -16.02 -27.62
C TYR A 75 -24.53 -15.71 -29.12
N LEU A 76 -23.30 -15.52 -29.60
CA LEU A 76 -22.98 -15.33 -31.03
C LEU A 76 -23.06 -16.63 -31.83
N GLY A 77 -23.12 -17.76 -31.14
CA GLY A 77 -23.16 -19.10 -31.72
C GLY A 77 -21.78 -19.74 -31.87
N ASN A 78 -21.72 -21.06 -31.69
CA ASN A 78 -20.58 -21.92 -32.00
C ASN A 78 -21.07 -23.37 -32.24
N ASP A 79 -20.15 -24.33 -32.40
CA ASP A 79 -20.50 -25.74 -32.67
C ASP A 79 -21.42 -26.38 -31.62
N THR A 80 -21.42 -25.86 -30.39
CA THR A 80 -22.19 -26.38 -29.26
C THR A 80 -23.43 -25.54 -28.92
N TYR A 81 -23.37 -24.22 -29.14
CA TYR A 81 -24.40 -23.28 -28.75
C TYR A 81 -25.03 -22.63 -29.99
N PRO A 82 -26.32 -22.86 -30.27
CA PRO A 82 -27.02 -22.17 -31.36
C PRO A 82 -27.02 -20.65 -31.14
N LYS A 83 -26.84 -19.87 -32.21
CA LYS A 83 -26.83 -18.41 -32.12
C LYS A 83 -28.18 -17.87 -31.59
N LEU A 84 -28.13 -17.06 -30.53
CA LEU A 84 -29.31 -16.40 -29.94
C LEU A 84 -29.33 -14.89 -30.17
N ILE A 85 -28.16 -14.26 -30.28
CA ILE A 85 -28.01 -12.80 -30.40
C ILE A 85 -27.20 -12.46 -31.65
N SER A 86 -27.57 -11.39 -32.35
CA SER A 86 -26.81 -10.92 -33.50
C SER A 86 -25.49 -10.27 -33.10
N ASP A 87 -24.49 -10.36 -33.98
CA ASP A 87 -23.18 -9.71 -33.78
C ASP A 87 -23.32 -8.21 -33.53
N GLU A 88 -24.29 -7.57 -34.21
CA GLU A 88 -24.57 -6.15 -34.07
C GLU A 88 -25.05 -5.79 -32.66
N ILE A 89 -26.06 -6.50 -32.14
CA ILE A 89 -26.59 -6.28 -30.79
C ILE A 89 -25.50 -6.52 -29.73
N TYR A 90 -24.72 -7.59 -29.90
CA TYR A 90 -23.62 -7.92 -28.98
C TYR A 90 -22.53 -6.85 -28.98
N ARG A 91 -22.10 -6.40 -30.17
CA ARG A 91 -21.11 -5.33 -30.32
C ARG A 91 -21.62 -4.01 -29.75
N GLN A 92 -22.87 -3.65 -30.03
CA GLN A 92 -23.49 -2.44 -29.52
C GLN A 92 -23.56 -2.42 -27.98
N ALA A 93 -24.00 -3.52 -27.37
CA ALA A 93 -24.01 -3.65 -25.91
C ALA A 93 -22.60 -3.51 -25.32
N ASN A 94 -21.61 -4.18 -25.89
CA ASN A 94 -20.23 -4.10 -25.39
C ASN A 94 -19.56 -2.73 -25.64
N ALA A 95 -19.93 -2.02 -26.70
CA ALA A 95 -19.50 -0.63 -26.93
C ALA A 95 -20.09 0.33 -25.88
N ILE A 96 -21.39 0.21 -25.56
CA ILE A 96 -22.03 0.97 -24.49
C ILE A 96 -21.35 0.71 -23.15
N LYS A 97 -21.00 -0.55 -22.86
CA LYS A 97 -20.24 -0.91 -21.66
C LYS A 97 -18.87 -0.24 -21.60
N ALA A 98 -18.14 -0.22 -22.71
CA ALA A 98 -16.85 0.45 -22.81
C ALA A 98 -16.98 1.97 -22.55
N ASN A 99 -18.02 2.61 -23.11
CA ASN A 99 -18.29 4.03 -22.89
C ASN A 99 -18.72 4.35 -21.45
N ARG A 100 -19.46 3.45 -20.80
CA ARG A 100 -19.88 3.58 -19.39
C ARG A 100 -18.76 3.28 -18.38
N ARG A 101 -17.56 2.93 -18.83
CA ARG A 101 -16.43 2.60 -17.96
C ARG A 101 -15.90 3.87 -17.27
N THR A 102 -16.32 4.09 -16.03
CA THR A 102 -15.90 5.24 -15.22
C THR A 102 -14.49 5.12 -14.62
N THR A 103 -13.90 3.91 -14.69
CA THR A 103 -12.66 3.56 -13.99
C THR A 103 -11.39 3.69 -14.85
N THR A 104 -11.50 4.09 -16.11
CA THR A 104 -10.34 4.14 -17.03
C THR A 104 -9.29 5.17 -16.61
N ASP A 105 -9.68 6.19 -15.83
CA ASP A 105 -8.83 7.31 -15.42
C ASP A 105 -8.67 7.41 -13.89
N CYS A 106 -8.32 6.31 -13.24
CA CYS A 106 -8.05 6.30 -11.81
C CYS A 106 -6.59 6.73 -11.54
N ILE A 107 -6.42 7.85 -10.83
CA ILE A 107 -5.09 8.36 -10.42
C ILE A 107 -4.33 7.30 -9.61
N VAL A 108 -5.03 6.57 -8.72
CA VAL A 108 -4.48 5.43 -7.99
C VAL A 108 -4.91 4.13 -8.69
N HIS A 109 -3.97 3.45 -9.33
CA HIS A 109 -4.15 2.17 -10.03
C HIS A 109 -3.23 1.09 -9.41
N SER A 110 -3.22 -0.13 -9.96
CA SER A 110 -2.46 -1.25 -9.39
C SER A 110 -0.98 -0.93 -9.18
N ASP A 111 -0.39 -0.15 -10.08
CA ASP A 111 1.06 -0.03 -10.20
C ASP A 111 1.65 0.98 -9.20
N ASN A 112 0.90 2.03 -8.87
CA ASN A 112 1.30 3.03 -7.87
C ASN A 112 0.73 2.76 -6.46
N LYS A 113 -0.18 1.80 -6.28
CA LYS A 113 -0.68 1.39 -4.95
C LYS A 113 0.43 1.05 -3.94
N PRO A 114 1.48 0.27 -4.31
CA PRO A 114 2.57 -0.03 -3.38
C PRO A 114 3.27 1.24 -2.86
N PHE A 115 3.45 2.25 -3.73
CA PHE A 115 4.01 3.55 -3.37
C PHE A 115 3.07 4.33 -2.44
N VAL A 116 1.79 4.45 -2.81
CA VAL A 116 0.78 5.19 -2.03
C VAL A 116 0.61 4.61 -0.62
N TYR A 117 0.70 3.29 -0.46
CA TYR A 117 0.43 2.62 0.82
C TYR A 117 1.54 2.74 1.85
N VAL A 118 2.77 3.05 1.43
CA VAL A 118 3.90 3.28 2.34
C VAL A 118 4.03 4.73 2.80
N VAL A 119 3.12 5.61 2.37
CA VAL A 119 3.08 7.02 2.80
C VAL A 119 2.48 7.15 4.21
N LYS A 120 3.24 7.80 5.10
CA LYS A 120 2.94 8.05 6.50
C LYS A 120 3.07 9.53 6.82
N CYS A 121 2.39 9.97 7.86
CA CYS A 121 2.49 11.32 8.39
C CYS A 121 3.81 11.48 9.15
N ALA A 122 4.61 12.50 8.83
CA ALA A 122 5.86 12.79 9.53
C ALA A 122 5.65 13.17 11.00
N LYS A 123 4.51 13.79 11.34
CA LYS A 123 4.19 14.23 12.72
C LYS A 123 3.84 13.10 13.67
N CYS A 124 3.08 12.10 13.23
CA CYS A 124 2.55 11.06 14.13
C CYS A 124 2.78 9.61 13.64
N GLY A 125 3.45 9.42 12.50
CA GLY A 125 3.73 8.10 11.91
C GLY A 125 2.50 7.35 11.36
N SER A 126 1.29 7.89 11.51
CA SER A 126 0.05 7.26 11.04
C SER A 126 -0.05 7.26 9.52
N LYS A 127 -0.85 6.33 8.97
CA LYS A 127 -1.05 6.22 7.51
C LYS A 127 -1.68 7.49 6.94
N MET A 128 -1.23 7.91 5.76
CA MET A 128 -1.91 8.96 5.01
C MET A 128 -2.82 8.37 3.93
N LEU A 129 -4.04 8.90 3.84
CA LEU A 129 -5.04 8.57 2.84
C LEU A 129 -4.93 9.58 1.70
N HIS A 130 -4.70 9.09 0.49
CA HIS A 130 -4.76 9.89 -0.73
C HIS A 130 -6.20 10.03 -1.20
N ARG A 131 -6.60 11.26 -1.54
CA ARG A 131 -7.91 11.59 -2.10
C ARG A 131 -7.71 12.44 -3.35
N THR A 132 -8.48 12.12 -4.37
CA THR A 132 -8.59 12.92 -5.60
C THR A 132 -9.94 13.63 -5.66
N ASP A 133 -9.91 14.94 -5.90
CA ASP A 133 -11.03 15.83 -6.18
C ASP A 133 -10.87 16.38 -7.60
N ARG A 134 -11.55 15.75 -8.57
CA ARG A 134 -11.45 16.10 -10.00
C ARG A 134 -11.96 17.51 -10.34
N ASN A 135 -12.61 18.19 -9.40
CA ASN A 135 -13.18 19.53 -9.60
C ASN A 135 -12.20 20.65 -9.24
N LYS A 136 -10.97 20.33 -8.78
CA LYS A 136 -9.99 21.33 -8.31
C LYS A 136 -8.70 21.32 -9.14
N LYS A 137 -8.06 22.50 -9.20
CA LYS A 137 -6.76 22.73 -9.85
C LYS A 137 -5.62 21.90 -9.22
N LEU A 138 -5.65 21.73 -7.90
CA LEU A 138 -4.87 20.72 -7.16
C LEU A 138 -5.86 19.65 -6.71
N SER A 139 -5.97 18.60 -7.52
CA SER A 139 -6.97 17.55 -7.32
C SER A 139 -6.54 16.56 -6.23
N GLU A 140 -5.26 16.47 -5.89
CA GLU A 140 -4.76 15.44 -4.97
C GLU A 140 -4.45 15.99 -3.58
N THR A 141 -4.92 15.30 -2.54
CA THR A 141 -4.66 15.66 -1.14
C THR A 141 -4.45 14.41 -0.29
N TRP A 142 -3.45 14.47 0.59
CA TRP A 142 -3.11 13.45 1.57
C TRP A 142 -3.63 13.85 2.94
N TYR A 143 -4.41 12.99 3.56
CA TYR A 143 -4.97 13.20 4.91
C TYR A 143 -4.41 12.19 5.89
N CYS A 144 -3.91 12.64 7.02
CA CYS A 144 -3.53 11.75 8.10
C CYS A 144 -4.77 11.05 8.66
N GLN A 145 -4.71 9.72 8.78
CA GLN A 145 -5.81 8.91 9.33
C GLN A 145 -5.99 9.11 10.84
N ASN A 146 -4.98 9.64 11.55
CA ASN A 146 -5.09 9.91 12.97
C ASN A 146 -6.00 11.12 13.23
N SER A 147 -7.08 10.89 13.97
CA SER A 147 -8.09 11.89 14.35
C SER A 147 -7.53 13.06 15.14
N ASP A 148 -6.44 12.86 15.89
CA ASP A 148 -5.84 13.89 16.74
C ASP A 148 -4.82 14.71 15.95
N CYS A 149 -4.18 14.09 14.96
CA CYS A 149 -3.16 14.75 14.15
C CYS A 149 -3.77 15.70 13.11
N LYS A 150 -4.84 15.27 12.41
CA LYS A 150 -5.55 15.99 11.34
C LYS A 150 -4.66 16.66 10.27
N ALA A 151 -3.42 16.21 10.10
CA ALA A 151 -2.50 16.78 9.12
C ALA A 151 -3.02 16.52 7.70
N SER A 152 -2.90 17.53 6.84
CA SER A 152 -3.33 17.48 5.44
C SER A 152 -2.27 18.12 4.56
N VAL A 153 -1.92 17.47 3.45
CA VAL A 153 -0.86 17.89 2.52
C VAL A 153 -1.42 17.87 1.10
N LYS A 154 -1.32 18.96 0.35
CA LYS A 154 -1.82 19.05 -1.03
C LYS A 154 -0.67 18.80 -2.00
N MET A 155 -0.55 17.57 -2.48
CA MET A 155 0.58 17.19 -3.33
C MET A 155 0.18 16.02 -4.22
N ASN A 156 0.48 16.12 -5.52
CA ASN A 156 0.18 15.04 -6.45
C ASN A 156 1.13 13.87 -6.23
N ILE A 157 0.72 12.65 -6.59
CA ILE A 157 1.58 11.46 -6.51
C ILE A 157 2.87 11.68 -7.30
N SER A 158 2.80 12.30 -8.48
CA SER A 158 3.98 12.61 -9.30
C SER A 158 4.96 13.54 -8.58
N ASP A 159 4.45 14.52 -7.82
CA ASP A 159 5.30 15.45 -7.07
C ASP A 159 6.00 14.74 -5.90
N VAL A 160 5.28 13.84 -5.20
CA VAL A 160 5.88 12.99 -4.17
C VAL A 160 6.94 12.07 -4.79
N GLN A 161 6.65 11.45 -5.94
CA GLN A 161 7.61 10.60 -6.68
C GLN A 161 8.86 11.38 -7.06
N ASN A 162 8.71 12.59 -7.60
CA ASN A 162 9.84 13.45 -7.97
C ASN A 162 10.70 13.80 -6.74
N LYS A 163 10.07 14.18 -5.61
CA LYS A 163 10.80 14.46 -4.36
C LYS A 163 11.52 13.22 -3.82
N VAL A 164 10.89 12.04 -3.90
CA VAL A 164 11.53 10.76 -3.54
C VAL A 164 12.72 10.46 -4.45
N THR A 165 12.59 10.65 -5.77
CA THR A 165 13.69 10.47 -6.73
C THR A 165 14.86 11.41 -6.42
N MET A 166 14.58 12.67 -6.06
CA MET A 166 15.63 13.60 -5.62
C MET A 166 16.37 13.10 -4.38
N LEU A 167 15.65 12.62 -3.36
CA LEU A 167 16.26 12.05 -2.14
C LEU A 167 17.08 10.79 -2.45
N LEU A 168 16.59 9.91 -3.33
CA LEU A 168 17.35 8.73 -3.77
C LEU A 168 18.63 9.16 -4.52
N ASN A 169 18.55 10.18 -5.38
CA ASN A 169 19.72 10.70 -6.08
C ASN A 169 20.76 11.33 -5.14
N GLN A 170 20.36 11.87 -3.99
CA GLN A 170 21.30 12.32 -2.96
C GLN A 170 22.08 11.14 -2.38
N VAL A 171 21.39 10.04 -2.06
CA VAL A 171 22.03 8.82 -1.53
C VAL A 171 22.88 8.12 -2.60
N ILE A 172 22.47 8.13 -3.86
CA ILE A 172 23.27 7.61 -4.98
C ILE A 172 24.58 8.40 -5.13
N LYS A 173 24.52 9.75 -5.06
CA LYS A 173 25.71 10.61 -5.13
C LYS A 173 26.63 10.45 -3.91
N ASN A 174 26.06 10.22 -2.73
CA ASN A 174 26.82 10.02 -1.49
C ASN A 174 26.26 8.83 -0.69
N PRO A 175 26.68 7.59 -0.99
CA PRO A 175 26.18 6.38 -0.32
C PRO A 175 26.42 6.34 1.19
N ARG A 176 27.33 7.17 1.71
CA ARG A 176 27.53 7.32 3.16
C ARG A 176 26.30 7.87 3.87
N LEU A 177 25.42 8.61 3.17
CA LEU A 177 24.15 9.05 3.72
C LEU A 177 23.21 7.89 4.08
N ALA A 178 23.41 6.69 3.52
CA ALA A 178 22.66 5.50 3.91
C ALA A 178 23.11 4.93 5.27
N GLU A 179 24.27 5.35 5.79
CA GLU A 179 24.76 4.93 7.10
C GLU A 179 23.91 5.54 8.21
N CYS A 180 23.36 4.71 9.08
CA CYS A 180 22.75 5.17 10.33
C CYS A 180 23.85 5.73 11.24
N THR A 181 23.95 7.05 11.36
CA THR A 181 24.85 7.72 12.30
C THR A 181 24.21 7.96 13.67
N TYR A 182 22.91 7.72 13.81
CA TYR A 182 22.21 7.86 15.09
C TYR A 182 22.06 6.52 15.80
N HIS A 183 22.89 6.31 16.83
CA HIS A 183 22.64 5.36 17.92
C HIS A 183 21.42 5.81 18.76
N MET A 184 20.24 5.98 18.16
CA MET A 184 19.02 5.83 18.94
C MET A 184 18.94 4.34 19.26
N LYS A 185 18.94 4.00 20.56
CA LYS A 185 18.80 2.62 21.06
C LYS A 185 17.88 1.85 20.12
N PRO A 186 18.35 0.76 19.49
CA PRO A 186 17.47 -0.07 18.68
C PRO A 186 16.23 -0.34 19.53
N GLU A 187 15.05 0.02 19.05
CA GLU A 187 13.84 -0.56 19.62
C GLU A 187 13.88 -2.03 19.25
N PHE A 188 14.68 -2.78 19.99
CA PHE A 188 14.82 -4.21 19.85
C PHE A 188 13.43 -4.82 19.91
N SER A 189 13.24 -5.93 19.19
CA SER A 189 11.93 -6.56 19.12
C SER A 189 11.31 -6.76 20.50
N ILE A 190 9.97 -6.80 20.55
CA ILE A 190 9.22 -7.07 21.79
C ILE A 190 9.77 -8.31 22.52
N ASN A 191 10.32 -9.28 21.79
CA ASN A 191 10.93 -10.48 22.36
C ASN A 191 12.23 -10.20 23.10
N ILE A 192 13.08 -9.29 22.62
CA ILE A 192 14.28 -8.84 23.34
C ILE A 192 13.89 -8.03 24.57
N ARG A 193 12.91 -7.12 24.45
CA ARG A 193 12.39 -6.37 25.62
C ARG A 193 11.80 -7.29 26.69
N LYS A 194 11.06 -8.33 26.28
CA LYS A 194 10.55 -9.36 27.21
C LYS A 194 11.69 -10.08 27.90
N ALA A 195 12.73 -10.48 27.16
CA ALA A 195 13.90 -11.12 27.73
C ALA A 195 14.67 -10.19 28.69
N GLU A 196 14.78 -8.89 28.38
CA GLU A 196 15.36 -7.89 29.29
C GLU A 196 14.53 -7.75 30.58
N ASN A 197 13.22 -7.63 30.47
CA ASN A 197 12.33 -7.55 31.63
C ASN A 197 12.38 -8.82 32.48
N GLU A 198 12.56 -9.98 31.85
CA GLU A 198 12.68 -11.26 32.57
C GLU A 198 14.03 -11.37 33.31
N ILE A 199 15.12 -10.88 32.72
CA ILE A 199 16.42 -10.72 33.40
C ILE A 199 16.27 -9.79 34.61
N SER A 200 15.64 -8.62 34.43
CA SER A 200 15.40 -7.67 35.52
C SER A 200 14.58 -8.30 36.64
N ARG A 201 13.52 -9.03 36.31
CA ARG A 201 12.68 -9.72 37.30
C ARG A 201 13.45 -10.80 38.06
N MET A 202 14.32 -11.57 37.40
CA MET A 202 15.15 -12.58 38.08
C MET A 202 16.18 -11.94 39.02
N LEU A 203 16.76 -10.79 38.64
CA LEU A 203 17.70 -10.05 39.49
C LEU A 203 17.04 -9.46 40.75
N GLU A 204 15.74 -9.23 40.73
CA GLU A 204 14.95 -8.75 41.88
C GLU A 204 14.56 -9.86 42.87
N GLN A 205 14.74 -11.14 42.50
CA GLN A 205 14.44 -12.27 43.39
C GLN A 205 15.57 -12.47 44.42
N LEU A 206 15.21 -12.80 45.66
CA LEU A 206 16.16 -13.05 46.76
C LEU A 206 16.98 -14.33 46.57
N ASP A 207 16.40 -15.32 45.89
CA ASP A 207 17.01 -16.61 45.58
C ASP A 207 16.78 -16.86 44.10
N PHE A 208 17.81 -16.67 43.28
CA PHE A 208 17.75 -16.88 41.83
C PHE A 208 18.80 -17.90 41.39
N ASP A 209 18.42 -18.74 40.43
CA ASP A 209 19.33 -19.68 39.82
C ASP A 209 20.33 -18.92 38.92
N LYS A 210 21.62 -19.05 39.25
CA LYS A 210 22.70 -18.36 38.58
C LYS A 210 22.92 -18.87 37.15
N ASP A 211 22.72 -20.15 36.90
CA ASP A 211 22.89 -20.74 35.57
C ASP A 211 21.73 -20.37 34.66
N ASP A 212 20.50 -20.34 35.18
CA ASP A 212 19.33 -19.88 34.43
C ASP A 212 19.43 -18.40 34.06
N LEU A 213 19.82 -17.54 35.01
CA LEU A 213 20.03 -16.11 34.75
C LEU A 213 21.12 -15.90 33.69
N LYS A 214 22.23 -16.62 33.80
CA LYS A 214 23.34 -16.57 32.84
C LYS A 214 22.88 -16.98 31.44
N ASN A 215 22.11 -18.06 31.33
CA ASN A 215 21.55 -18.53 30.06
C ASN A 215 20.58 -17.49 29.45
N LEU A 216 19.76 -16.84 30.27
CA LEU A 216 18.86 -15.78 29.80
C LEU A 216 19.62 -14.57 29.28
N ILE A 217 20.68 -14.15 29.97
CA ILE A 217 21.55 -13.04 29.56
C ILE A 217 22.22 -13.37 28.23
N PHE A 218 22.82 -14.55 28.08
CA PHE A 218 23.44 -14.96 26.82
C PHE A 218 22.43 -15.09 25.68
N GLY A 219 21.26 -15.65 25.95
CA GLY A 219 20.17 -15.75 24.96
C GLY A 219 19.67 -14.37 24.52
N CYS A 220 19.56 -13.41 25.44
CA CYS A 220 19.20 -12.03 25.11
C CYS A 220 20.28 -11.34 24.29
N ALA A 221 21.56 -11.50 24.67
CA ALA A 221 22.70 -10.97 23.92
C ALA A 221 22.77 -11.54 22.50
N ALA A 222 22.61 -12.86 22.32
CA ALA A 222 22.61 -13.50 21.01
C ALA A 222 21.51 -12.92 20.10
N LYS A 223 20.29 -12.77 20.61
CA LYS A 223 19.18 -12.13 19.87
C LYS A 223 19.50 -10.69 19.47
N LYS A 224 20.12 -9.90 20.36
CA LYS A 224 20.56 -8.54 20.06
C LYS A 224 21.61 -8.51 18.95
N TYR A 225 22.59 -9.42 19.00
CA TYR A 225 23.62 -9.53 17.96
C TYR A 225 23.05 -9.96 16.61
N ASP A 226 22.06 -10.85 16.58
CA ASP A 226 21.41 -11.27 15.33
C ASP A 226 20.59 -10.14 14.69
N GLU A 227 19.85 -9.36 15.50
CA GLU A 227 19.13 -8.18 15.01
C GLU A 227 20.09 -7.08 14.52
N ASP A 228 21.20 -6.84 15.22
CA ASP A 228 22.22 -5.86 14.84
C ASP A 228 23.02 -6.26 13.57
N LYS A 229 23.41 -7.55 13.48
CA LYS A 229 24.03 -8.12 12.28
C LYS A 229 23.13 -7.96 11.06
N SER A 230 21.81 -8.09 11.25
CA SER A 230 20.82 -7.86 10.21
C SER A 230 20.79 -6.39 9.77
N ALA A 231 20.82 -5.43 10.68
CA ALA A 231 20.87 -4.00 10.36
C ALA A 231 22.16 -3.60 9.61
N ARG A 232 23.32 -4.13 10.03
CA ARG A 232 24.60 -3.93 9.33
C ARG A 232 24.59 -4.54 7.93
N HIS A 233 24.06 -5.75 7.79
CA HIS A 233 23.92 -6.43 6.51
C HIS A 233 22.99 -5.67 5.56
N ILE A 234 21.84 -5.18 6.05
CA ILE A 234 20.91 -4.35 5.26
C ILE A 234 21.60 -3.06 4.82
N THR A 235 22.34 -2.39 5.71
CA THR A 235 23.06 -1.16 5.38
C THR A 235 24.13 -1.39 4.30
N ASN A 236 24.93 -2.45 4.41
CA ASN A 236 25.93 -2.79 3.40
C ASN A 236 25.29 -3.12 2.04
N ARG A 237 24.16 -3.84 2.05
CA ARG A 237 23.40 -4.12 0.83
C ARG A 237 22.85 -2.85 0.18
N LEU A 238 22.31 -1.93 0.99
CA LEU A 238 21.82 -0.64 0.50
C LEU A 238 22.95 0.18 -0.15
N LYS A 239 24.14 0.23 0.48
CA LYS A 239 25.30 0.91 -0.13
C LYS A 239 25.69 0.31 -1.47
N ALA A 240 25.84 -1.02 -1.53
CA ALA A 240 26.16 -1.71 -2.77
C ALA A 240 25.08 -1.46 -3.85
N ASP A 241 23.80 -1.40 -3.46
CA ASP A 241 22.72 -1.04 -4.37
C ASP A 241 22.88 0.38 -4.93
N PHE A 242 23.27 1.37 -4.11
CA PHE A 242 23.42 2.76 -4.54
C PHE A 242 24.73 3.03 -5.30
N GLU A 243 25.84 2.40 -4.93
CA GLU A 243 27.15 2.57 -5.58
C GLU A 243 27.16 2.11 -7.05
N ASN A 244 26.32 1.13 -7.39
CA ASN A 244 26.23 0.60 -8.75
C ASN A 244 25.27 1.38 -9.66
N LEU A 245 24.68 2.48 -9.18
CA LEU A 245 23.65 3.22 -9.91
C LEU A 245 24.13 4.60 -10.33
N SER A 246 23.76 4.97 -11.56
CA SER A 246 23.80 6.36 -12.01
C SER A 246 22.59 7.12 -11.48
N PRO A 247 22.67 8.46 -11.35
CA PRO A 247 21.52 9.28 -10.98
C PRO A 247 20.30 9.02 -11.87
N LEU A 248 19.15 8.90 -11.24
CA LEU A 248 17.87 8.60 -11.86
C LEU A 248 17.28 9.85 -12.48
N SER A 249 16.83 9.75 -13.74
CA SER A 249 16.04 10.80 -14.40
C SER A 249 14.57 10.78 -13.96
N GLU A 250 14.05 9.60 -13.62
CA GLU A 250 12.64 9.36 -13.27
C GLU A 250 12.52 8.36 -12.12
N PHE A 251 11.34 8.32 -11.49
CA PHE A 251 11.05 7.43 -10.37
C PHE A 251 11.12 5.95 -10.76
N GLN A 252 11.97 5.17 -10.08
CA GLN A 252 12.16 3.73 -10.31
C GLN A 252 11.50 2.89 -9.21
N VAL A 253 10.42 2.19 -9.55
CA VAL A 253 9.62 1.38 -8.60
C VAL A 253 10.45 0.26 -7.96
N GLU A 254 11.29 -0.44 -8.73
CA GLU A 254 12.07 -1.59 -8.24
C GLU A 254 13.10 -1.16 -7.19
N LEU A 255 13.86 -0.09 -7.48
CA LEU A 255 14.83 0.46 -6.54
C LEU A 255 14.12 0.94 -5.28
N PHE A 256 13.01 1.68 -5.44
CA PHE A 256 12.22 2.16 -4.31
C PHE A 256 11.76 1.01 -3.41
N GLN A 257 11.16 -0.05 -3.97
CA GLN A 257 10.70 -1.20 -3.21
C GLN A 257 11.85 -1.96 -2.54
N ARG A 258 13.05 -1.95 -3.13
CA ARG A 258 14.23 -2.61 -2.56
C ARG A 258 14.84 -1.80 -1.41
N THR A 259 14.80 -0.47 -1.48
CA THR A 259 15.58 0.42 -0.61
C THR A 259 14.78 1.17 0.44
N VAL A 260 13.56 1.59 0.12
CA VAL A 260 12.70 2.43 0.97
C VAL A 260 11.67 1.57 1.70
N SER A 261 11.48 1.83 2.99
CA SER A 261 10.44 1.21 3.82
C SER A 261 9.20 2.09 3.96
N GLN A 262 9.37 3.42 4.09
CA GLN A 262 8.27 4.37 4.30
C GLN A 262 8.58 5.73 3.67
N ILE A 263 7.54 6.45 3.26
CA ILE A 263 7.61 7.86 2.88
C ILE A 263 6.95 8.66 3.99
N LEU A 264 7.62 9.67 4.53
CA LEU A 264 7.10 10.55 5.57
C LEU A 264 6.74 11.91 4.92
N LEU A 265 5.46 12.26 4.94
CA LEU A 265 4.96 13.57 4.50
C LEU A 265 4.70 14.46 5.71
N ALA A 266 5.35 15.62 5.73
CA ALA A 266 5.13 16.66 6.72
C ALA A 266 4.12 17.71 6.22
N SER A 267 3.57 18.49 7.14
CA SER A 267 2.54 19.49 6.87
C SER A 267 3.04 20.75 6.12
N ASP A 268 4.36 20.93 6.06
CA ASP A 268 5.07 22.00 5.35
C ASP A 268 5.46 21.59 3.91
N ASP A 269 4.77 20.59 3.36
CA ASP A 269 5.06 20.00 2.05
C ASP A 269 6.47 19.39 1.93
N THR A 270 7.16 19.11 3.05
CA THR A 270 8.43 18.37 3.02
C THR A 270 8.20 16.85 2.96
N VAL A 271 9.11 16.19 2.24
CA VAL A 271 9.11 14.73 2.04
C VAL A 271 10.40 14.18 2.63
N HIS A 272 10.29 13.13 3.41
CA HIS A 272 11.43 12.34 3.86
C HIS A 272 11.22 10.88 3.47
N ILE A 273 12.31 10.15 3.25
CA ILE A 273 12.26 8.71 3.00
C ILE A 273 12.92 7.99 4.17
N ARG A 274 12.27 6.92 4.63
CA ARG A 274 12.87 5.96 5.57
C ARG A 274 13.37 4.78 4.77
N LEU A 275 14.67 4.50 4.84
CA LEU A 275 15.28 3.34 4.22
C LEU A 275 14.93 2.05 4.99
N LYS A 276 15.25 0.88 4.42
CA LYS A 276 15.00 -0.42 5.07
C LYS A 276 15.87 -0.68 6.30
N ASN A 277 16.96 0.06 6.48
CA ASN A 277 17.75 0.05 7.72
C ASN A 277 17.22 1.06 8.75
N ASN A 278 16.02 1.62 8.56
CA ASN A 278 15.39 2.64 9.38
C ASN A 278 16.06 4.02 9.36
N ASN A 279 17.11 4.24 8.57
CA ASN A 279 17.68 5.57 8.39
C ASN A 279 16.69 6.50 7.67
N ILE A 280 16.65 7.77 8.06
CA ILE A 280 15.77 8.78 7.45
C ILE A 280 16.60 9.75 6.64
N ILE A 281 16.31 9.85 5.34
CA ILE A 281 16.94 10.82 4.44
C ILE A 281 16.01 12.03 4.31
N ARG A 282 16.58 13.21 4.55
CA ARG A 282 15.93 14.52 4.43
C ARG A 282 16.67 15.34 3.39
N LYS A 283 16.00 16.34 2.81
CA LYS A 283 16.67 17.35 2.00
C LYS A 283 17.52 18.20 2.96
N GLU A 284 18.83 18.25 2.74
CA GLU A 284 19.72 19.19 3.45
C GLU A 284 19.18 20.62 3.25
N SER A 285 18.90 21.31 4.35
CA SER A 285 18.76 22.76 4.38
C SER A 285 20.16 23.35 4.35
N ASP A 286 20.41 24.33 3.48
CA ASP A 286 21.69 25.05 3.40
C ASP A 286 21.99 25.94 4.66
N ASP A 287 21.27 25.75 5.77
CA ASP A 287 21.29 26.61 6.96
C ASP A 287 21.58 25.82 8.27
N ASP A 288 22.64 25.02 8.32
CA ASP A 288 23.20 24.57 9.62
C ASP A 288 24.71 24.82 9.63
N GLU A 289 25.08 26.11 9.68
CA GLU A 289 26.33 26.51 10.33
C GLU A 289 26.29 26.03 11.78
N CYS A 290 27.14 25.04 12.02
CA CYS A 290 27.33 24.37 13.28
C CYS A 290 27.75 25.39 14.36
N THR A 291 26.82 25.77 15.24
CA THR A 291 27.17 26.39 16.52
C THR A 291 27.80 25.31 17.40
N ASN A 292 29.12 25.16 17.30
CA ASN A 292 29.92 24.37 18.24
C ASN A 292 29.96 25.09 19.59
N SER A 293 29.05 24.74 20.50
CA SER A 293 29.28 24.92 21.94
C SER A 293 29.77 23.58 22.50
N ASN A 294 31.10 23.42 22.50
CA ASN A 294 31.78 22.35 23.22
C ASN A 294 31.65 22.60 24.73
N ASP A 295 30.70 21.92 25.38
CA ASP A 295 30.79 21.70 26.82
C ASP A 295 31.81 20.60 27.08
N THR A 296 33.04 21.03 27.38
CA THR A 296 34.10 20.13 27.86
C THR A 296 34.15 20.24 29.38
N GLU A 297 33.46 19.35 30.08
CA GLU A 297 33.82 19.02 31.46
C GLU A 297 35.09 18.16 31.44
N SER A 298 36.17 18.69 31.98
CA SER A 298 37.29 17.89 32.46
C SER A 298 37.89 18.55 33.69
N SER A 299 37.63 17.94 34.83
CA SER A 299 38.30 18.16 36.11
C SER A 299 39.82 18.07 35.98
N GLN A 300 40.56 19.03 36.55
CA GLN A 300 41.86 18.76 37.13
C GLN A 300 42.04 19.54 38.43
N ASN A 301 42.45 18.77 39.44
CA ASN A 301 42.76 19.17 40.79
C ASN A 301 44.02 20.06 40.88
N ASN A 302 44.03 20.91 41.91
CA ASN A 302 45.03 20.97 42.99
C ASN A 302 45.65 22.35 43.30
N THR A 303 45.70 22.58 44.61
CA THR A 303 46.72 23.29 45.41
C THR A 303 46.73 24.83 45.44
N SER A 304 46.19 25.32 46.56
CA SER A 304 46.81 26.24 47.54
C SER A 304 47.46 27.54 47.05
N GLU A 305 46.90 28.67 47.49
CA GLU A 305 47.64 29.60 48.35
C GLU A 305 46.71 30.59 49.06
N ALA A 306 47.05 30.86 50.33
CA ALA A 306 46.36 31.77 51.22
C ALA A 306 46.60 33.24 50.84
N ARG A 307 45.63 34.11 51.14
CA ARG A 307 45.89 35.37 51.87
C ARG A 307 44.58 36.09 52.25
N ILE A 308 44.42 36.20 53.57
CA ILE A 308 43.64 37.20 54.28
C ILE A 308 44.42 38.52 54.22
N CYS A 309 43.74 39.63 53.91
CA CYS A 309 43.84 40.96 54.55
C CYS A 309 43.41 42.08 53.59
N GLY A 310 42.56 42.98 54.09
CA GLY A 310 42.16 44.24 53.45
C GLY A 310 40.74 44.62 53.82
#